data_AF-A0A4V2T1A2-F1
#
_entry.id   AF-A0A4V2T1A2-F1
#
_cell.length_a   1.000
_cell.length_b   1.000
_cell.length_c   1.000
_cell.angle_alpha   90.00
_cell.angle_beta   90.00
_cell.angle_gamma   90.00
#
_symmetry.space_group_name_H-M   'P 1'
#
loop_
_entity.id
_entity.type
_entity.pdbx_description
1 polymer ?
#
loop_
_entity_poly.entity_id
_entity_poly.type
_entity_poly.pdbx_seq_one_letter_code
_entity_poly.pdbx_strand_id
1 'polypeptide(L)'
;MSDIEKNWEKFLSAKRLKENLISISLFITTFELFKKRIIDMPKVFFTDEFDKDKGWLINQEEYAKDVLVKSKSLIYASLFWFKELGAIEQRDISKFDEIKRHRNDLVHNLFEFISNTQKELDVEKFLDLIELFIKIEKWWIINFECEINPELRNNKELKLDEVITPSQWQLKLLLDIALGNEPEENFYFNYFINNKSS
;
A
#
# COMPACT_ATOMS: atom_id res chain seq x y z
N MET A 1 -16.08 35.56 -7.71
CA MET A 1 -15.66 35.16 -6.36
C MET A 1 -14.18 35.39 -6.20
N SER A 2 -13.80 36.09 -5.14
CA SER A 2 -12.43 36.20 -4.65
C SER A 2 -11.90 34.84 -4.20
N ASP A 3 -10.58 34.68 -4.12
CA ASP A 3 -9.98 33.43 -3.65
C ASP A 3 -10.30 33.13 -2.18
N ILE A 4 -10.52 34.16 -1.37
CA ILE A 4 -11.00 34.03 0.01
C ILE A 4 -12.40 33.38 0.04
N GLU A 5 -13.32 33.87 -0.79
CA GLU A 5 -14.68 33.30 -0.88
C GLU A 5 -14.65 31.83 -1.35
N LYS A 6 -13.79 31.49 -2.31
CA LYS A 6 -13.62 30.10 -2.80
C LYS A 6 -13.07 29.18 -1.72
N ASN A 7 -12.10 29.64 -0.93
CA ASN A 7 -11.53 28.88 0.18
C ASN A 7 -12.57 28.62 1.27
N TRP A 8 -13.38 29.63 1.61
CA TRP A 8 -14.51 29.44 2.52
C TRP A 8 -15.57 28.49 1.94
N GLU A 9 -15.89 28.56 0.65
CA GLU A 9 -16.82 27.61 0.02
C GLU A 9 -16.32 26.16 0.08
N LYS A 10 -15.04 25.94 -0.20
CA LYS A 10 -14.39 24.62 -0.07
C LYS A 10 -14.49 24.10 1.36
N PHE A 11 -14.14 24.93 2.34
CA PHE A 11 -14.12 24.53 3.75
C PHE A 11 -15.53 24.33 4.34
N LEU A 12 -16.48 25.21 4.04
CA LEU A 12 -17.83 25.19 4.61
C LEU A 12 -18.76 24.19 3.91
N SER A 13 -18.39 23.70 2.73
CA SER A 13 -19.13 22.62 2.07
C SER A 13 -18.91 21.29 2.81
N ALA A 14 -19.90 20.89 3.60
CA ALA A 14 -19.85 19.64 4.37
C ALA A 14 -19.57 18.41 3.48
N LYS A 15 -20.08 18.40 2.25
CA LYS A 15 -19.80 17.33 1.28
C LYS A 15 -18.32 17.31 0.88
N ARG A 16 -17.79 18.44 0.37
CA ARG A 16 -16.39 18.53 -0.07
C ARG A 16 -15.40 18.28 1.06
N LEU A 17 -15.68 18.83 2.25
CA LEU A 17 -14.85 18.61 3.42
C LEU A 17 -14.76 17.12 3.78
N LYS A 18 -15.89 16.41 3.79
CA LYS A 18 -15.92 14.96 4.06
C LYS A 18 -15.19 14.17 2.98
N GLU A 19 -15.46 14.46 1.71
CA GLU A 19 -14.80 13.79 0.56
C GLU A 19 -13.27 13.97 0.62
N ASN A 20 -12.78 15.17 0.92
CA ASN A 20 -11.35 15.44 1.04
C ASN A 20 -10.74 14.72 2.25
N LEU A 21 -11.39 14.75 3.41
CA LEU A 21 -10.90 14.02 4.59
C LEU A 21 -10.82 12.51 4.34
N ILE A 22 -11.86 11.93 3.73
CA ILE A 22 -11.90 10.51 3.36
C ILE A 22 -10.76 10.20 2.39
N SER A 23 -10.63 10.95 1.29
CA SER A 23 -9.61 10.71 0.27
C SER A 23 -8.18 10.80 0.83
N ILE A 24 -7.91 11.80 1.68
CA ILE A 24 -6.59 11.95 2.33
C ILE A 24 -6.33 10.79 3.29
N SER A 25 -7.32 10.39 4.08
CA SER A 25 -7.18 9.23 4.99
C SER A 25 -6.94 7.92 4.24
N LEU A 26 -7.57 7.71 3.08
CA LEU A 26 -7.35 6.56 2.22
C LEU A 26 -5.92 6.54 1.67
N PHE A 27 -5.43 7.69 1.20
CA PHE A 27 -4.05 7.82 0.73
C PHE A 27 -3.03 7.50 1.83
N ILE A 28 -3.18 8.11 3.01
CA ILE A 28 -2.27 7.90 4.14
C ILE A 28 -2.31 6.45 4.63
N THR A 29 -3.51 5.86 4.73
CA THR A 29 -3.68 4.45 5.11
C THR A 29 -2.97 3.53 4.12
N THR A 30 -3.17 3.74 2.83
CA THR A 30 -2.52 2.95 1.77
C THR A 30 -1.00 3.09 1.84
N PHE A 31 -0.49 4.29 2.10
CA PHE A 31 0.95 4.53 2.22
C PHE A 31 1.57 3.76 3.39
N GLU A 32 0.93 3.77 4.56
CA GLU A 32 1.46 3.06 5.73
C GLU A 32 1.31 1.54 5.58
N LEU A 33 0.25 1.05 4.92
CA LEU A 33 0.10 -0.36 4.55
C LEU A 33 1.23 -0.81 3.61
N PHE A 34 1.48 -0.05 2.53
CA PHE A 34 2.58 -0.28 1.60
C PHE A 34 3.92 -0.35 2.35
N LYS A 35 4.22 0.67 3.14
CA LYS A 35 5.47 0.74 3.90
C LYS A 35 5.67 -0.48 4.80
N LYS A 36 4.63 -0.88 5.54
CA LYS A 36 4.70 -2.07 6.40
C LYS A 36 5.00 -3.32 5.58
N ARG A 37 4.22 -3.55 4.52
CA ARG A 37 4.32 -4.76 3.69
C ARG A 37 5.68 -4.88 3.00
N ILE A 38 6.18 -3.80 2.42
CA ILE A 38 7.48 -3.77 1.74
C ILE A 38 8.65 -3.98 2.72
N ILE A 39 8.52 -3.54 3.97
CA ILE A 39 9.54 -3.79 5.00
C ILE A 39 9.47 -5.23 5.50
N ASP A 40 8.28 -5.81 5.62
CA ASP A 40 8.11 -7.15 6.20
C ASP A 40 8.44 -8.28 5.21
N MET A 41 8.26 -8.09 3.90
CA MET A 41 8.56 -9.12 2.90
C MET A 41 10.04 -9.59 2.93
N PRO A 42 11.06 -8.71 2.87
CA PRO A 42 12.44 -9.16 2.99
C PRO A 42 12.72 -9.85 4.33
N LYS A 43 12.10 -9.42 5.44
CA LYS A 43 12.27 -10.14 6.73
C LYS A 43 11.77 -11.57 6.64
N VAL A 44 10.63 -11.79 5.98
CA VAL A 44 10.09 -13.14 5.72
C VAL A 44 11.05 -13.94 4.85
N PHE A 45 11.68 -13.34 3.84
CA PHE A 45 12.69 -14.00 3.02
C PHE A 45 13.86 -14.56 3.85
N PHE A 46 14.39 -13.74 4.76
CA PHE A 46 15.53 -14.10 5.61
C PHE A 46 15.11 -14.77 6.92
N THR A 47 13.93 -15.38 6.98
CA THR A 47 13.47 -16.17 8.13
C THR A 47 13.78 -17.64 7.88
N ASP A 48 14.65 -18.24 8.68
CA ASP A 48 15.17 -19.60 8.48
C ASP A 48 15.01 -20.54 9.70
N GLU A 49 14.75 -20.00 10.90
CA GLU A 49 14.67 -20.78 12.13
C GLU A 49 13.40 -20.49 12.96
N PHE A 50 13.01 -21.45 13.81
CA PHE A 50 11.90 -21.30 14.76
C PHE A 50 12.38 -21.53 16.20
N ASP A 51 12.19 -20.52 17.05
CA ASP A 51 12.42 -20.57 18.49
C ASP A 51 11.08 -20.71 19.23
N LYS A 52 11.02 -21.56 20.26
CA LYS A 52 9.77 -21.86 20.97
C LYS A 52 9.19 -20.67 21.76
N ASP A 53 10.04 -19.75 22.22
CA ASP A 53 9.63 -18.60 23.03
C ASP A 53 9.49 -17.33 22.20
N LYS A 54 10.26 -17.21 21.11
CA LYS A 54 10.33 -16.01 20.26
C LYS A 54 9.64 -16.17 18.91
N GLY A 55 9.26 -17.39 18.54
CA GLY A 55 8.69 -17.73 17.25
C GLY A 55 9.73 -17.77 16.12
N TRP A 56 9.30 -17.45 14.91
CA TRP A 56 10.18 -17.39 13.73
C TRP A 56 11.28 -16.34 13.90
N LEU A 57 12.52 -16.75 13.66
CA LEU A 57 13.72 -15.93 13.78
C LEU A 57 14.24 -15.51 12.40
N ILE A 58 14.60 -14.23 12.30
CA ILE A 58 15.23 -13.67 11.11
C ILE A 58 16.74 -13.86 11.24
N ASN A 59 17.38 -14.39 10.20
CA ASN A 59 18.82 -14.39 10.02
C ASN A 59 19.32 -12.95 9.86
N GLN A 60 19.70 -12.34 10.99
CA GLN A 60 20.10 -10.93 11.04
C GLN A 60 21.40 -10.67 10.27
N GLU A 61 22.28 -11.66 10.15
CA GLU A 61 23.54 -11.49 9.45
C GLU A 61 23.30 -11.33 7.94
N GLU A 62 22.52 -12.22 7.34
CA GLU A 62 22.16 -12.15 5.92
C GLU A 62 21.24 -10.97 5.64
N TYR A 63 20.21 -10.75 6.45
CA TYR A 63 19.31 -9.60 6.29
C TYR A 63 20.07 -8.27 6.36
N ALA A 64 21.07 -8.14 7.25
CA ALA A 64 21.87 -6.93 7.34
C ALA A 64 22.79 -6.72 6.13
N LYS A 65 23.45 -7.80 5.67
CA LYS A 65 24.36 -7.80 4.52
C LYS A 65 23.63 -7.53 3.21
N ASP A 66 22.44 -8.07 3.04
CA ASP A 66 21.73 -8.02 1.77
C ASP A 66 20.75 -6.85 1.72
N VAL A 67 20.05 -6.53 2.81
CA VAL A 67 19.00 -5.49 2.81
C VAL A 67 19.47 -4.23 3.53
N LEU A 68 19.83 -4.30 4.81
CA LEU A 68 20.02 -3.11 5.65
C LEU A 68 21.21 -2.24 5.20
N VAL A 69 22.24 -2.83 4.60
CA VAL A 69 23.39 -2.08 4.07
C VAL A 69 23.01 -1.09 2.96
N LYS A 70 21.89 -1.34 2.26
CA LYS A 70 21.48 -0.55 1.08
C LYS A 70 21.02 0.85 1.43
N SER A 71 20.50 1.07 2.64
CA SER A 71 20.00 2.38 3.09
C SER A 71 19.73 2.40 4.60
N LYS A 72 19.98 3.56 5.23
CA LYS A 72 19.57 3.80 6.64
C LYS A 72 18.06 3.77 6.84
N SER A 73 17.29 4.07 5.78
CA SER A 73 15.84 4.01 5.81
C SER A 73 15.37 2.62 5.38
N LEU A 74 14.71 1.89 6.29
CA LEU A 74 14.24 0.51 6.07
C LEU A 74 13.40 0.38 4.79
N ILE A 75 12.50 1.32 4.52
CA ILE A 75 11.69 1.28 3.30
C ILE A 75 12.55 1.37 2.02
N TYR A 76 13.55 2.25 2.00
CA TYR A 76 14.46 2.34 0.83
C TYR A 76 15.40 1.14 0.76
N ALA A 77 15.83 0.60 1.90
CA ALA A 77 16.64 -0.61 1.94
C ALA A 77 15.87 -1.77 1.27
N SER A 78 14.59 -1.95 1.64
CA SER A 78 13.70 -2.91 0.99
C SER A 78 13.45 -2.61 -0.48
N LEU A 79 13.17 -1.36 -0.87
CA LEU A 79 12.95 -0.99 -2.27
C LEU A 79 14.19 -1.24 -3.14
N PHE A 80 15.39 -0.92 -2.64
CA PHE A 80 16.62 -1.22 -3.35
C PHE A 80 16.89 -2.73 -3.44
N TRP A 81 16.53 -3.49 -2.42
CA TRP A 81 16.59 -4.96 -2.48
C TRP A 81 15.64 -5.52 -3.54
N PHE A 82 14.38 -5.07 -3.59
CA PHE A 82 13.45 -5.45 -4.66
C PHE A 82 13.92 -5.02 -6.05
N LYS A 83 14.58 -3.86 -6.16
CA LYS A 83 15.18 -3.41 -7.42
C LYS A 83 16.33 -4.32 -7.88
N GLU A 84 17.21 -4.74 -6.97
CA GLU A 84 18.31 -5.66 -7.28
C GLU A 84 17.80 -7.03 -7.74
N LEU A 85 16.67 -7.48 -7.20
CA LEU A 85 15.98 -8.70 -7.64
C LEU A 85 15.20 -8.52 -8.96
N GLY A 86 15.19 -7.32 -9.54
CA GLY A 86 14.48 -7.02 -10.78
C GLY A 86 12.95 -6.91 -10.64
N ALA A 87 12.42 -6.83 -9.41
CA ALA A 87 10.99 -6.66 -9.16
C ALA A 87 10.47 -5.28 -9.57
N ILE A 88 11.31 -4.26 -9.39
CA ILE A 88 11.04 -2.86 -9.72
C ILE A 88 12.27 -2.21 -10.33
N GLU A 89 12.08 -1.04 -10.92
CA GLU A 89 13.12 -0.27 -11.59
C GLU A 89 13.38 1.07 -10.88
N GLN A 90 14.43 1.78 -11.28
CA GLN A 90 14.76 3.07 -10.67
C GLN A 90 13.63 4.10 -10.82
N ARG A 91 12.87 4.06 -11.93
CA ARG A 91 11.70 4.92 -12.16
C ARG A 91 10.62 4.74 -11.09
N ASP A 92 10.43 3.51 -10.61
CA ASP A 92 9.43 3.20 -9.59
C ASP A 92 9.83 3.82 -8.25
N ILE A 93 11.12 3.80 -7.92
CA ILE A 93 11.67 4.45 -6.72
C ILE A 93 11.55 5.98 -6.83
N SER A 94 11.78 6.56 -8.01
CA SER A 94 11.58 8.00 -8.24
C SER A 94 10.11 8.41 -8.09
N LYS A 95 9.16 7.60 -8.60
CA LYS A 95 7.73 7.78 -8.32
C LYS A 95 7.44 7.72 -6.82
N PHE A 96 8.01 6.74 -6.12
CA PHE A 96 7.87 6.62 -4.67
C PHE A 96 8.37 7.85 -3.90
N ASP A 97 9.47 8.48 -4.34
CA ASP A 97 9.94 9.73 -3.74
C ASP A 97 8.90 10.86 -3.86
N GLU A 98 8.23 10.97 -5.00
CA GLU A 98 7.14 11.93 -5.23
C GLU A 98 5.92 11.63 -4.37
N ILE A 99 5.51 10.36 -4.29
CA ILE A 99 4.43 9.88 -3.43
C ILE A 99 4.74 10.24 -1.96
N LYS A 100 5.95 9.94 -1.50
CA LYS A 100 6.38 10.21 -0.13
C LYS A 100 6.38 11.72 0.17
N ARG A 101 6.85 12.55 -0.76
CA ARG A 101 6.80 14.02 -0.63
C ARG A 101 5.35 14.49 -0.48
N HIS A 102 4.46 14.02 -1.34
CA HIS A 102 3.05 14.39 -1.26
C HIS A 102 2.40 13.90 0.04
N ARG A 103 2.68 12.66 0.47
CA ARG A 103 2.24 12.16 1.77
C ARG A 103 2.65 13.09 2.91
N ASN A 104 3.91 13.49 2.94
CA ASN A 104 4.42 14.36 3.98
C ASN A 104 3.69 15.71 3.96
N ASP A 105 3.45 16.28 2.77
CA ASP A 105 2.67 17.52 2.63
C ASP A 105 1.23 17.34 3.14
N LEU A 106 0.55 16.24 2.79
CA LEU A 106 -0.80 15.92 3.30
C LEU A 106 -0.85 15.85 4.82
N VAL A 107 0.14 15.22 5.45
CA VAL A 107 0.18 15.05 6.91
C VAL A 107 0.52 16.37 7.61
N HIS A 108 1.49 17.12 7.11
CA HIS A 108 1.97 18.34 7.76
C HIS A 108 1.09 19.55 7.47
N ASN A 109 0.41 19.59 6.33
CA ASN A 109 -0.41 20.72 5.87
C ASN A 109 -1.88 20.34 5.64
N LEU A 110 -2.38 19.31 6.34
CA LEU A 110 -3.75 18.77 6.20
C LEU A 110 -4.83 19.85 6.14
N PHE A 111 -4.75 20.85 7.04
CA PHE A 111 -5.74 21.93 7.10
C PHE A 111 -5.79 22.73 5.79
N GLU A 112 -4.65 22.94 5.13
CA GLU A 112 -4.61 23.63 3.84
C GLU A 112 -5.24 22.78 2.73
N PHE A 113 -5.06 21.46 2.73
CA PHE A 113 -5.70 20.58 1.73
C PHE A 113 -7.23 20.57 1.83
N ILE A 114 -7.79 20.83 3.00
CA ILE A 114 -9.26 20.89 3.20
C ILE A 114 -9.83 22.31 3.08
N SER A 115 -9.01 23.36 3.16
CA SER A 115 -9.48 24.76 3.20
C SER A 115 -9.00 25.63 2.03
N ASN A 116 -7.92 25.25 1.35
CA ASN A 116 -7.33 26.00 0.24
C ASN A 116 -7.68 25.36 -1.10
N THR A 117 -8.34 26.10 -1.99
CA THR A 117 -8.72 25.64 -3.34
C THR A 117 -7.55 25.40 -4.29
N GLN A 118 -6.35 25.86 -3.93
CA GLN A 118 -5.13 25.62 -4.70
C GLN A 118 -4.39 24.34 -4.28
N LYS A 119 -4.83 23.68 -3.21
CA LYS A 119 -4.25 22.42 -2.74
C LYS A 119 -5.28 21.31 -2.80
N GLU A 120 -4.98 20.24 -3.53
CA GLU A 120 -5.80 19.05 -3.62
C GLU A 120 -4.94 17.80 -3.51
N LEU A 121 -5.56 16.69 -3.10
CA LEU A 121 -4.94 15.38 -3.19
C LEU A 121 -4.54 15.11 -4.65
N ASP A 122 -3.30 14.68 -4.84
CA ASP A 122 -2.82 14.25 -6.14
C ASP A 122 -3.22 12.79 -6.38
N VAL A 123 -4.27 12.60 -7.17
CA VAL A 123 -4.84 11.28 -7.47
C VAL A 123 -3.86 10.42 -8.26
N GLU A 124 -3.04 11.00 -9.14
CA GLU A 124 -2.04 10.24 -9.90
C GLU A 124 -1.00 9.61 -8.97
N LYS A 125 -0.57 10.35 -7.93
CA LYS A 125 0.32 9.78 -6.90
C LYS A 125 -0.36 8.67 -6.10
N PHE A 126 -1.68 8.73 -5.93
CA PHE A 126 -2.41 7.66 -5.27
C PHE A 126 -2.42 6.38 -6.13
N LEU A 127 -2.69 6.53 -7.43
CA LEU A 127 -2.66 5.44 -8.38
C LEU A 127 -1.25 4.84 -8.51
N ASP A 128 -0.22 5.69 -8.64
CA ASP A 128 1.19 5.24 -8.68
C ASP A 128 1.57 4.43 -7.44
N LEU A 129 1.08 4.81 -6.25
CA LEU A 129 1.31 4.06 -5.01
C LEU A 129 0.67 2.67 -5.08
N ILE A 130 -0.58 2.59 -5.52
CA ILE A 130 -1.31 1.32 -5.67
C ILE A 130 -0.63 0.44 -6.72
N GLU A 131 -0.25 0.99 -7.87
CA GLU A 131 0.46 0.28 -8.93
C GLU A 131 1.79 -0.29 -8.43
N LEU A 132 2.60 0.52 -7.74
CA LEU A 132 3.86 0.07 -7.17
C LEU A 132 3.64 -1.04 -6.13
N PHE A 133 2.61 -0.91 -5.30
CA PHE A 133 2.26 -1.90 -4.30
C PHE A 133 1.93 -3.25 -4.96
N ILE A 134 1.02 -3.24 -5.92
CA ILE A 134 0.59 -4.45 -6.65
C ILE A 134 1.77 -5.05 -7.42
N LYS A 135 2.60 -4.24 -8.07
CA LYS A 135 3.76 -4.69 -8.83
C LYS A 135 4.73 -5.51 -7.96
N ILE A 136 5.08 -4.99 -6.78
CA ILE A 136 5.99 -5.70 -5.87
C ILE A 136 5.34 -6.98 -5.32
N GLU A 137 4.08 -6.92 -4.90
CA GLU A 137 3.41 -8.12 -4.37
C GLU A 137 3.23 -9.23 -5.40
N LYS A 138 2.86 -8.87 -6.64
CA LYS A 138 2.74 -9.86 -7.72
C LYS A 138 4.08 -10.52 -8.01
N TRP A 139 5.16 -9.74 -8.07
CA TRP A 139 6.50 -10.29 -8.24
C TRP A 139 6.85 -11.23 -7.09
N TRP A 140 6.56 -10.85 -5.86
CA TRP A 140 6.79 -11.65 -4.66
C TRP A 140 6.04 -12.99 -4.70
N ILE A 141 4.75 -12.98 -5.03
CA ILE A 141 3.94 -14.20 -5.12
C ILE A 141 4.54 -15.18 -6.13
N ILE A 142 4.92 -14.70 -7.31
CA ILE A 142 5.38 -15.55 -8.40
C ILE A 142 6.80 -16.07 -8.16
N ASN A 143 7.72 -15.21 -7.70
CA ASN A 143 9.13 -15.55 -7.62
C ASN A 143 9.54 -16.12 -6.26
N PHE A 144 8.75 -15.89 -5.21
CA PHE A 144 9.02 -16.40 -3.87
C PHE A 144 7.96 -17.40 -3.42
N GLU A 145 6.69 -16.99 -3.30
CA GLU A 145 5.66 -17.84 -2.68
C GLU A 145 5.37 -19.11 -3.51
N CYS A 146 5.40 -19.02 -4.85
CA CYS A 146 5.21 -20.17 -5.72
C CYS A 146 6.39 -21.16 -5.68
N GLU A 147 7.62 -20.69 -5.44
CA GLU A 147 8.79 -21.58 -5.35
C GLU A 147 8.80 -22.39 -4.05
N ILE A 148 8.32 -21.82 -2.96
CA ILE A 148 8.30 -22.47 -1.65
C ILE A 148 7.02 -23.28 -1.38
N ASN A 149 5.97 -23.11 -2.19
CA ASN A 149 4.71 -23.85 -2.06
C ASN A 149 4.54 -24.88 -3.19
N PRO A 150 4.66 -26.20 -2.89
CA PRO A 150 4.52 -27.26 -3.89
C PRO A 150 3.19 -27.25 -4.67
N GLU A 151 2.09 -26.81 -4.06
CA GLU A 151 0.77 -26.75 -4.73
C GLU A 151 0.73 -25.64 -5.78
N LEU A 152 1.32 -24.49 -5.49
CA LEU A 152 1.44 -23.36 -6.42
C LEU A 152 2.47 -23.66 -7.53
N ARG A 153 3.59 -24.29 -7.17
CA ARG A 153 4.68 -24.64 -8.10
C ARG A 153 4.24 -25.54 -9.25
N ASN A 154 3.28 -26.43 -9.01
CA ASN A 154 2.77 -27.35 -10.02
C ASN A 154 1.78 -26.69 -11.00
N ASN A 155 1.32 -25.47 -10.70
CA ASN A 155 0.42 -24.71 -11.57
C ASN A 155 1.22 -23.88 -12.58
N LYS A 156 1.62 -24.51 -13.68
CA LYS A 156 2.41 -23.91 -14.77
C LYS A 156 1.70 -22.82 -15.58
N GLU A 157 0.43 -22.51 -15.27
CA GLU A 157 -0.40 -21.58 -16.03
C GLU A 157 -0.73 -20.27 -15.28
N LEU A 158 -0.12 -20.03 -14.11
CA LEU A 158 -0.34 -18.77 -13.37
C LEU A 158 0.13 -17.56 -14.20
N LYS A 159 -0.83 -16.87 -14.82
CA LYS A 159 -0.59 -15.61 -15.50
C LYS A 159 -0.54 -14.48 -14.49
N LEU A 160 0.51 -13.66 -14.56
CA LEU A 160 0.70 -12.46 -13.72
C LEU A 160 -0.54 -11.56 -13.65
N ASP A 161 -1.28 -11.46 -14.76
CA ASP A 161 -2.45 -10.60 -14.88
C ASP A 161 -3.68 -11.12 -14.13
N GLU A 162 -3.75 -12.44 -13.90
CA GLU A 162 -4.87 -13.11 -13.22
C GLU A 162 -4.65 -13.18 -11.69
N VAL A 163 -3.43 -12.91 -11.20
CA VAL A 163 -3.12 -12.88 -9.77
C VAL A 163 -3.72 -11.64 -9.11
N ILE A 164 -4.59 -11.86 -8.12
CA ILE A 164 -5.07 -10.81 -7.21
C ILE A 164 -4.24 -10.90 -5.92
N THR A 165 -3.53 -9.83 -5.60
CA THR A 165 -2.69 -9.82 -4.39
C THR A 165 -3.53 -9.53 -3.14
N PRO A 166 -3.09 -9.98 -1.95
CA PRO A 166 -3.81 -9.68 -0.70
C PRO A 166 -4.03 -8.18 -0.49
N SER A 167 -3.02 -7.35 -0.79
CA SER A 167 -3.17 -5.90 -0.64
C SER A 167 -4.09 -5.31 -1.70
N GLN A 168 -4.10 -5.83 -2.94
CA GLN A 168 -5.06 -5.42 -3.97
C GLN A 168 -6.51 -5.68 -3.51
N TRP A 169 -6.77 -6.86 -2.95
CA TRP A 169 -8.09 -7.21 -2.44
C TRP A 169 -8.49 -6.35 -1.24
N GLN A 170 -7.57 -6.17 -0.28
CA GLN A 170 -7.80 -5.33 0.90
C GLN A 170 -8.07 -3.86 0.53
N LEU A 171 -7.31 -3.30 -0.41
CA LEU A 171 -7.49 -1.92 -0.87
C LEU A 171 -8.80 -1.77 -1.64
N LYS A 172 -9.19 -2.75 -2.47
CA LYS A 172 -10.49 -2.75 -3.13
C LYS A 172 -11.62 -2.70 -2.11
N LEU A 173 -11.60 -3.58 -1.11
CA LEU A 173 -12.61 -3.61 -0.04
C LEU A 173 -12.68 -2.26 0.69
N LEU A 174 -11.52 -1.70 1.04
CA LEU A 174 -11.44 -0.40 1.72
C LEU A 174 -12.04 0.73 0.87
N LEU A 175 -11.69 0.80 -0.41
CA LEU A 175 -12.19 1.82 -1.34
C LEU A 175 -13.69 1.68 -1.57
N ASP A 176 -14.18 0.45 -1.76
CA ASP A 176 -15.59 0.20 -2.01
C ASP A 176 -16.45 0.67 -0.82
N ILE A 177 -16.05 0.33 0.40
CA ILE A 177 -16.76 0.74 1.62
C ILE A 177 -16.66 2.25 1.83
N ALA A 178 -15.44 2.81 1.77
CA ALA A 178 -15.22 4.22 2.13
C ALA A 178 -15.83 5.21 1.13
N LEU A 179 -15.96 4.82 -0.13
CA LEU A 179 -16.52 5.64 -1.19
C LEU A 179 -17.99 5.31 -1.50
N GLY A 180 -18.57 4.29 -0.84
CA GLY A 180 -19.93 3.84 -1.10
C GLY A 180 -20.10 3.18 -2.47
N ASN A 181 -19.06 2.54 -2.99
CA ASN A 181 -19.12 1.75 -4.23
C ASN A 181 -19.56 0.29 -3.97
N GLU A 182 -20.00 -0.03 -2.74
CA GLU A 182 -20.61 -1.32 -2.45
C GLU A 182 -21.85 -1.56 -3.34
N PRO A 183 -22.17 -2.81 -3.71
CA PRO A 183 -23.40 -3.13 -4.45
C PRO A 183 -24.68 -2.65 -3.73
N GLU A 184 -24.67 -2.76 -2.40
CA GLU A 184 -25.69 -2.27 -1.48
C GLU A 184 -25.03 -1.89 -0.15
N GLU A 185 -25.69 -1.04 0.64
CA GLU A 185 -25.16 -0.59 1.93
C GLU A 185 -24.88 -1.80 2.86
N ASN A 186 -23.67 -1.87 3.41
CA ASN A 186 -23.21 -2.97 4.27
C ASN A 186 -23.13 -4.34 3.56
N PHE A 187 -23.03 -4.38 2.22
CA PHE A 187 -22.92 -5.64 1.46
C PHE A 187 -21.87 -6.59 2.03
N TYR A 188 -20.64 -6.11 2.22
CA TYR A 188 -19.54 -6.95 2.71
C TYR A 188 -19.75 -7.39 4.17
N PHE A 189 -20.31 -6.52 5.00
CA PHE A 189 -20.61 -6.82 6.41
C PHE A 189 -21.71 -7.87 6.54
N ASN A 190 -22.82 -7.70 5.81
CA ASN A 190 -23.94 -8.64 5.82
C ASN A 190 -23.50 -10.02 5.35
N TYR A 191 -22.71 -10.08 4.27
CA TYR A 191 -22.14 -11.34 3.78
C TYR A 191 -21.27 -12.02 4.86
N PHE A 192 -20.41 -11.27 5.54
CA PHE A 192 -19.55 -11.80 6.59
C PHE A 192 -20.33 -12.35 7.79
N ILE A 193 -21.37 -11.65 8.24
CA ILE A 193 -22.21 -12.09 9.36
C ILE A 193 -22.98 -13.37 8.99
N ASN A 194 -23.59 -13.42 7.82
CA ASN A 194 -24.40 -14.56 7.39
C ASN A 194 -23.58 -15.85 7.23
N ASN A 195 -22.31 -15.73 6.78
CA ASN A 195 -21.41 -16.87 6.63
C ASN A 195 -20.68 -17.28 7.94
N LYS A 196 -20.79 -16.49 9.02
CA LYS A 196 -20.29 -16.86 10.35
C LYS A 196 -21.24 -17.77 11.13
N SER A 197 -22.51 -17.81 10.74
CA SER A 197 -23.57 -18.57 11.41
C SER A 197 -23.82 -19.95 10.78
N SER A 198 -22.95 -20.37 9.85
CA SER A 198 -22.92 -21.71 9.22
C SER A 198 -21.69 -22.47 9.71
#